data_AF-A0A531K751-F1
#
_entry.id   AF-A0A531K751-F1
#
_cell.length_a   1.000
_cell.length_b   1.000
_cell.length_c   1.000
_cell.angle_alpha   90.00
_cell.angle_beta   90.00
_cell.angle_gamma   90.00
#
_symmetry.space_group_name_H-M   'P 1'
#
loop_
_entity.id
_entity.type
_entity.pdbx_description
1 polymer ?
#
loop_
_entity_poly.entity_id
_entity_poly.type
_entity_poly.pdbx_seq_one_letter_code
_entity_poly.pdbx_strand_id
1 'polypeptide(L)'
;TGVIQSSTAMSVMVVGLVNAGVIALRPAISVIMGANIGTTLGNGLIALPLGPLGLILAGVFSLIYCFAKSEKVKNIALAGMGFALIFYGLNLMTGGLRPLRNLPEVMALLQTLTADSYLNLLKCVFIAAGVTAMI
;
A
#
# COMPACT_ATOMS: atom_id res chain seq x y z
N THR A 1 11.77 1.27 6.17
CA THR A 1 10.40 0.96 6.65
C THR A 1 9.92 -0.46 6.29
N GLY A 2 10.61 -1.23 5.45
CA GLY A 2 10.17 -2.57 5.00
C GLY A 2 10.20 -3.74 6.01
N VAL A 3 10.91 -3.63 7.15
CA VAL A 3 11.12 -4.82 8.02
C VAL A 3 10.01 -5.05 9.07
N ILE A 4 9.30 -4.01 9.54
CA ILE A 4 8.40 -4.13 10.71
C ILE A 4 6.98 -3.58 10.47
N GLN A 5 6.72 -2.89 9.35
CA GLN A 5 5.38 -2.37 9.03
C GLN A 5 4.52 -3.42 8.29
N SER A 6 4.31 -4.57 8.92
CA SER A 6 3.41 -5.59 8.41
C SER A 6 2.19 -5.69 9.32
N SER A 7 0.99 -5.42 8.80
CA SER A 7 -0.26 -5.54 9.56
C SER A 7 -0.47 -6.97 10.10
N THR A 8 0.09 -7.98 9.43
CA THR A 8 0.12 -9.35 9.93
C THR A 8 1.14 -9.53 11.06
N ALA A 9 2.34 -8.95 10.97
CA ALA A 9 3.31 -8.97 12.08
C ALA A 9 2.78 -8.26 13.33
N MET A 10 2.08 -7.13 13.15
CA MET A 10 1.40 -6.41 14.24
C MET A 10 0.36 -7.31 14.93
N SER A 11 -0.45 -8.02 14.14
CA SER A 11 -1.49 -8.90 14.69
C SER A 11 -0.89 -10.07 15.50
N VAL A 12 0.20 -10.68 15.00
CA VAL A 12 0.91 -11.75 15.71
C VAL A 12 1.53 -11.24 17.02
N MET A 13 2.13 -10.04 17.01
CA MET A 13 2.70 -9.42 18.20
C MET A 13 1.63 -9.14 19.26
N VAL A 14 0.48 -8.61 18.85
CA VAL A 14 -0.65 -8.33 19.76
C VAL A 14 -1.18 -9.62 20.38
N VAL A 15 -1.32 -10.70 19.61
CA VAL A 15 -1.69 -12.02 20.15
C VAL A 15 -0.66 -12.53 21.15
N GLY A 16 0.63 -12.34 20.88
CA GLY A 16 1.72 -12.68 21.82
C GLY A 16 1.64 -11.89 23.13
N LEU A 17 1.33 -10.59 23.07
CA LEU A 17 1.16 -9.73 24.24
C LEU A 17 -0.10 -10.07 25.06
N VAL A 18 -1.16 -10.55 24.40
CA VAL A 18 -2.35 -11.08 25.10
C VAL A 18 -2.02 -12.37 25.83
N ASN A 19 -1.27 -13.29 25.21
CA ASN A 19 -0.87 -14.53 25.84
C ASN A 19 0.06 -14.30 27.06
N ALA A 20 0.90 -13.28 27.01
CA ALA A 20 1.75 -12.86 28.13
C ALA A 20 0.99 -12.08 29.23
N GLY A 21 -0.31 -11.83 29.06
CA GLY A 21 -1.14 -11.08 30.03
C GLY A 21 -0.86 -9.58 30.09
N VAL A 22 -0.02 -9.05 29.19
CA VAL A 22 0.37 -7.63 29.16
C VAL A 22 -0.76 -6.75 28.61
N ILE A 23 -1.55 -7.28 27.67
CA ILE A 23 -2.68 -6.59 27.05
C ILE A 23 -3.93 -7.44 27.21
N ALA A 24 -5.04 -6.82 27.65
CA ALA A 24 -6.32 -7.49 27.70
C ALA A 24 -6.86 -7.83 26.30
N LEU A 25 -7.56 -8.96 26.17
CA LEU A 25 -8.10 -9.43 24.88
C LEU A 25 -9.01 -8.39 24.18
N ARG A 26 -9.80 -7.64 24.95
CA ARG A 26 -10.73 -6.63 24.43
C ARG A 26 -10.03 -5.52 23.62
N PRO A 27 -9.04 -4.77 24.16
CA PRO A 27 -8.29 -3.79 23.37
C PRO A 27 -7.43 -4.43 22.27
N ALA A 28 -6.92 -5.63 22.46
CA ALA A 28 -6.16 -6.34 21.42
C ALA A 28 -6.98 -6.59 20.14
N ILE A 29 -8.24 -7.01 20.27
CA ILE A 29 -9.15 -7.19 19.12
C ILE A 29 -9.33 -5.88 18.35
N SER A 30 -9.46 -4.75 19.05
CA SER A 30 -9.62 -3.44 18.40
C SER A 30 -8.38 -3.03 17.58
N VAL A 31 -7.18 -3.35 18.06
CA VAL A 31 -5.92 -3.09 17.37
C VAL A 31 -5.79 -3.97 16.13
N ILE A 32 -6.09 -5.26 16.24
CA ILE A 32 -6.04 -6.21 15.11
C ILE A 32 -7.07 -5.83 14.04
N MET A 33 -8.30 -5.53 14.45
CA MET A 33 -9.36 -5.09 13.53
C MET A 33 -8.97 -3.77 12.84
N GLY A 34 -8.40 -2.81 13.59
CA GLY A 34 -7.92 -1.55 13.03
C GLY A 34 -6.82 -1.75 11.98
N ALA A 35 -5.86 -2.64 12.24
CA ALA A 35 -4.80 -2.98 11.30
C ALA A 35 -5.35 -3.58 9.99
N ASN A 36 -6.34 -4.47 10.11
CA ASN A 36 -6.95 -5.14 8.96
C ASN A 36 -7.87 -4.20 8.15
N ILE A 37 -8.70 -3.40 8.83
CA ILE A 37 -9.58 -2.40 8.19
C ILE A 37 -8.72 -1.33 7.48
N GLY A 38 -7.64 -0.88 8.11
CA GLY A 38 -6.73 0.10 7.52
C GLY A 38 -6.13 -0.37 6.20
N THR A 39 -5.68 -1.63 6.12
CA THR A 39 -5.19 -2.22 4.86
C THR A 39 -6.29 -2.32 3.80
N THR A 40 -7.53 -2.67 4.16
CA THR A 40 -8.63 -2.71 3.19
C THR A 40 -9.00 -1.31 2.68
N LEU A 41 -9.03 -0.30 3.56
CA LEU A 41 -9.31 1.09 3.17
C LEU A 41 -8.20 1.66 2.29
N GLY A 42 -6.93 1.36 2.59
CA GLY A 42 -5.80 1.75 1.76
C GLY A 42 -5.88 1.13 0.35
N ASN A 43 -6.12 -0.18 0.27
CA ASN A 43 -6.32 -0.86 -1.02
C ASN A 43 -7.57 -0.36 -1.76
N GLY A 44 -8.66 -0.10 -1.04
CA GLY A 44 -9.88 0.47 -1.59
C GLY A 44 -9.66 1.85 -2.18
N LEU A 45 -8.89 2.71 -1.50
CA LEU A 45 -8.42 4.00 -2.02
C LEU A 45 -7.60 3.82 -3.30
N ILE A 46 -6.63 2.92 -3.32
CA ILE A 46 -5.79 2.66 -4.50
C ILE A 46 -6.62 2.16 -5.70
N ALA A 47 -7.69 1.40 -5.46
CA ALA A 47 -8.56 0.86 -6.51
C ALA A 47 -9.44 1.90 -7.22
N LEU A 48 -9.57 3.12 -6.67
CA LEU A 48 -10.33 4.17 -7.36
C LEU A 48 -9.58 4.65 -8.62
N PRO A 49 -10.26 4.75 -9.78
CA PRO A 49 -9.66 5.19 -11.04
C PRO A 49 -9.42 6.72 -11.11
N LEU A 50 -9.00 7.34 -10.01
CA LEU A 50 -8.70 8.77 -9.92
C LEU A 50 -7.29 9.13 -10.42
N GLY A 51 -6.48 8.13 -10.78
CA GLY A 51 -5.07 8.32 -11.14
C GLY A 51 -4.78 9.43 -12.18
N PRO A 52 -5.44 9.45 -13.35
CA PRO A 52 -5.23 10.51 -14.36
C PRO A 52 -5.77 11.87 -13.91
N LEU A 53 -6.83 11.87 -13.10
CA LEU A 53 -7.48 13.08 -12.59
C LEU A 53 -6.73 13.68 -11.40
N GLY A 54 -5.83 12.93 -10.76
CA GLY A 54 -5.07 13.37 -9.59
C GLY A 54 -4.28 14.65 -9.82
N LEU A 55 -3.68 14.82 -11.00
CA LEU A 55 -2.93 16.05 -11.33
C LEU A 55 -3.86 17.27 -11.48
N ILE A 56 -5.03 17.09 -12.10
CA ILE A 56 -6.02 18.16 -12.27
C ILE A 56 -6.59 18.56 -10.91
N LEU A 57 -6.94 17.57 -10.07
CA LEU A 57 -7.44 17.80 -8.73
C LEU A 57 -6.39 18.53 -7.87
N ALA A 58 -5.12 18.12 -7.94
CA ALA A 58 -4.03 18.79 -7.23
C ALA A 58 -3.85 20.24 -7.69
N GLY A 59 -3.99 20.51 -8.99
CA GLY A 59 -3.97 21.87 -9.55
C GLY A 59 -5.11 22.74 -9.03
N VAL A 60 -6.34 22.21 -8.95
CA VAL A 60 -7.50 22.93 -8.40
C VAL A 60 -7.32 23.22 -6.91
N PHE A 61 -6.88 22.23 -6.11
CA PHE A 61 -6.61 22.45 -4.69
C PHE A 61 -5.45 23.42 -4.45
N SER A 62 -4.43 23.44 -5.31
CA SER A 62 -3.34 24.40 -5.28
C SER A 62 -3.78 25.83 -5.58
N LEU A 63 -4.66 26.01 -6.57
CA LEU A 63 -5.30 27.31 -6.83
C LEU A 63 -6.12 27.78 -5.62
N ILE A 64 -6.94 26.92 -5.03
CA ILE A 64 -7.73 27.25 -3.84
C ILE A 64 -6.81 27.62 -2.67
N TYR A 65 -5.69 26.92 -2.49
CA TYR A 65 -4.70 27.24 -1.45
C TYR A 65 -4.07 28.63 -1.66
N CYS A 66 -3.73 28.99 -2.90
CA CYS A 66 -3.09 30.26 -3.23
C CYS A 66 -4.03 31.47 -3.07
N PHE A 67 -5.32 31.31 -3.41
CA PHE A 67 -6.32 32.40 -3.31
C PHE A 67 -7.08 32.43 -1.97
N ALA A 68 -6.91 31.43 -1.10
CA ALA A 68 -7.57 31.39 0.20
C ALA A 68 -6.95 32.38 1.19
N LYS A 69 -7.76 33.33 1.69
CA LYS A 69 -7.38 34.24 2.79
C LYS A 69 -7.55 33.62 4.19
N SER A 70 -8.28 32.53 4.31
CA SER A 70 -8.62 31.86 5.58
C SER A 70 -7.72 30.65 5.82
N GLU A 71 -7.08 30.60 7.00
CA GLU A 71 -6.23 29.47 7.42
C GLU A 71 -7.00 28.13 7.46
N LYS A 72 -8.31 28.15 7.76
CA LYS A 72 -9.15 26.95 7.73
C LYS A 72 -9.28 26.39 6.31
N VAL A 73 -9.48 27.27 5.33
CA VAL A 73 -9.63 26.87 3.92
C VAL A 73 -8.29 26.40 3.36
N LYS A 74 -7.17 27.06 3.74
CA LYS A 74 -5.82 26.61 3.39
C LYS A 74 -5.53 25.20 3.91
N ASN A 75 -5.87 24.90 5.17
CA ASN A 75 -5.63 23.56 5.73
C ASN A 75 -6.44 22.47 5.02
N ILE A 76 -7.70 22.75 4.67
CA ILE A 76 -8.53 21.82 3.89
C ILE A 76 -7.97 21.65 2.47
N ALA A 77 -7.54 22.74 1.82
CA ALA A 77 -6.93 22.69 0.50
C ALA A 77 -5.60 21.93 0.50
N LEU A 78 -4.78 22.08 1.56
CA LEU A 78 -3.54 21.33 1.75
C LEU A 78 -3.81 19.83 1.90
N ALA A 79 -4.83 19.45 2.69
CA ALA A 79 -5.26 18.06 2.83
C ALA A 79 -5.77 17.48 1.50
N GLY A 80 -6.59 18.24 0.76
CA GLY A 80 -7.09 17.86 -0.57
C GLY A 80 -5.98 17.72 -1.61
N MET A 81 -4.99 18.62 -1.59
CA MET A 81 -3.80 18.56 -2.44
C MET A 81 -2.96 17.31 -2.14
N GLY A 82 -2.70 17.01 -0.86
CA GLY A 82 -1.99 15.80 -0.46
C GLY A 82 -2.70 14.53 -0.91
N PHE A 83 -4.03 14.47 -0.75
CA PHE A 83 -4.84 13.36 -1.25
C PHE A 83 -4.71 13.20 -2.77
N ALA A 84 -4.86 14.29 -3.53
CA ALA A 84 -4.74 14.28 -4.99
C ALA A 84 -3.35 13.83 -5.48
N LEU A 85 -2.28 14.24 -4.79
CA LEU A 85 -0.91 13.84 -5.10
C LEU A 85 -0.64 12.36 -4.82
N ILE A 86 -1.24 11.77 -3.78
CA ILE A 86 -1.16 10.32 -3.53
C ILE A 86 -1.74 9.55 -4.72
N PHE A 87 -2.92 9.93 -5.22
CA PHE A 87 -3.54 9.30 -6.39
C PHE A 87 -2.71 9.43 -7.67
N TYR A 88 -2.12 10.61 -7.89
CA TYR A 88 -1.24 10.83 -9.02
C TYR A 88 0.04 9.98 -8.91
N GLY A 89 0.65 9.90 -7.73
CA GLY A 89 1.81 9.03 -7.46
C GLY A 89 1.52 7.56 -7.74
N LEU A 90 0.33 7.07 -7.35
CA LEU A 90 -0.12 5.71 -7.66
C LEU A 90 -0.28 5.48 -9.18
N ASN A 91 -0.76 6.48 -9.91
CA ASN A 91 -0.86 6.41 -11.37
C ASN A 91 0.52 6.31 -12.03
N LEU A 92 1.47 7.14 -11.58
CA LEU A 92 2.85 7.10 -12.05
C LEU A 92 3.51 5.75 -11.76
N MET A 93 3.30 5.20 -10.56
CA MET A 93 3.81 3.88 -10.19
C MET A 93 3.24 2.81 -11.13
N THR A 94 1.93 2.81 -11.35
CA THR A 94 1.27 1.88 -12.29
C THR A 94 1.78 2.08 -13.71
N GLY A 95 2.06 3.31 -14.13
CA GLY A 95 2.66 3.66 -15.43
C GLY A 95 4.09 3.11 -15.59
N GLY A 96 4.93 3.26 -14.57
CA GLY A 96 6.31 2.76 -14.56
C GLY A 96 6.44 1.24 -14.54
N LEU A 97 5.41 0.52 -14.06
CA LEU A 97 5.36 -0.94 -14.12
C LEU A 97 4.88 -1.49 -15.47
N ARG A 98 4.26 -0.66 -16.33
CA ARG A 98 3.83 -1.08 -17.70
C ARG A 98 4.98 -1.56 -18.58
N PRO A 99 6.15 -0.88 -18.67
CA PRO A 99 7.26 -1.36 -19.48
C PRO A 99 7.85 -2.67 -18.95
N LEU A 100 7.83 -2.91 -17.63
CA LEU A 100 8.29 -4.18 -17.05
C LEU A 100 7.45 -5.37 -17.52
N ARG A 101 6.14 -5.18 -17.74
CA ARG A 101 5.24 -6.25 -18.24
C ARG A 101 5.59 -6.73 -19.65
N ASN A 102 6.20 -5.87 -20.46
CA ASN A 102 6.50 -6.16 -21.87
C ASN A 102 7.94 -6.65 -22.08
N LEU A 103 8.75 -6.73 -21.02
CA LEU A 103 10.10 -7.26 -21.12
C LEU A 103 10.06 -8.79 -21.22
N PRO A 104 10.71 -9.39 -22.23
CA PRO A 104 10.72 -10.84 -22.42
C PRO A 104 11.36 -11.58 -21.25
N GLU A 105 12.32 -10.95 -20.55
CA GLU A 105 12.93 -11.50 -19.33
C GLU A 105 11.94 -11.65 -18.18
N VAL A 106 11.00 -10.71 -18.01
CA VAL A 106 9.96 -10.77 -16.97
C VAL A 106 8.94 -11.85 -17.30
N MET A 107 8.55 -12.00 -18.57
CA MET A 107 7.68 -13.10 -19.00
C MET A 107 8.35 -14.47 -18.85
N ALA A 108 9.65 -14.59 -19.13
CA ALA A 108 10.40 -15.82 -18.91
C ALA A 108 10.47 -16.19 -17.42
N LEU A 109 10.71 -15.21 -16.54
CA LEU A 109 10.64 -15.41 -15.08
C LEU A 109 9.24 -15.87 -14.62
N LEU A 110 8.18 -15.27 -15.15
CA LEU A 110 6.79 -15.68 -14.84
C LEU A 110 6.47 -17.10 -15.32
N GLN A 111 7.04 -17.54 -16.43
CA GLN A 111 6.89 -18.92 -16.92
C GLN A 111 7.69 -19.93 -16.08
N THR A 112 8.81 -19.54 -15.46
CA THR A 112 9.53 -20.41 -14.51
C THR A 112 8.81 -20.58 -13.16
N LEU A 113 7.78 -19.76 -12.89
CA LEU A 113 6.98 -19.80 -11.66
C LEU A 113 5.80 -20.80 -11.74
N THR A 114 5.80 -21.77 -12.67
CA THR A 114 4.77 -22.82 -12.68
C THR A 114 5.01 -23.89 -11.61
N ALA A 115 3.98 -24.13 -10.79
CA ALA A 115 4.02 -25.05 -9.65
C ALA A 115 3.67 -26.49 -10.03
N ASP A 116 4.14 -26.98 -11.18
CA ASP A 116 3.81 -28.32 -11.70
C ASP A 116 4.55 -29.45 -10.93
N SER A 117 5.51 -29.11 -10.08
CA SER A 117 6.29 -30.05 -9.28
C SER A 117 6.72 -29.45 -7.95
N TYR A 118 6.88 -30.31 -6.92
CA TYR A 118 7.31 -29.91 -5.57
C TYR A 118 8.61 -29.07 -5.57
N LEU A 119 9.52 -29.35 -6.51
CA LEU A 119 10.80 -28.66 -6.63
C LEU A 119 10.65 -27.24 -7.22
N ASN A 120 9.69 -27.04 -8.13
CA ASN A 120 9.37 -25.71 -8.66
C ASN A 120 8.60 -24.87 -7.63
N LEU A 121 7.73 -25.51 -6.83
CA LEU A 121 7.05 -24.85 -5.72
C LEU A 121 8.05 -24.28 -4.70
N LEU A 122 9.11 -25.05 -4.39
CA LEU A 122 10.18 -24.61 -3.49
C LEU A 122 10.98 -23.42 -4.07
N LYS A 123 11.26 -23.42 -5.38
CA LYS A 123 11.88 -22.28 -6.08
C LYS A 123 10.99 -21.04 -6.06
N CYS A 124 9.68 -21.19 -6.29
CA CYS A 124 8.73 -20.09 -6.20
C CYS A 124 8.73 -19.45 -4.80
N VAL A 125 8.75 -20.27 -3.74
CA VAL A 125 8.80 -19.79 -2.36
C VAL A 125 10.07 -18.98 -2.09
N PHE A 126 11.24 -19.46 -2.54
CA PHE A 126 12.50 -18.73 -2.37
C PHE A 126 12.55 -17.40 -3.14
N ILE A 127 12.05 -17.39 -4.39
CA ILE A 127 11.97 -16.15 -5.19
C ILE A 127 11.01 -15.16 -4.53
N ALA A 128 9.83 -15.61 -4.10
CA ALA A 128 8.85 -14.75 -3.43
C ALA A 128 9.39 -14.20 -2.10
N ALA A 129 10.09 -15.03 -1.32
CA ALA A 129 10.75 -14.59 -0.08
C ALA A 129 11.85 -13.55 -0.37
N GLY A 130 12.66 -13.77 -1.41
CA GLY A 130 13.70 -12.83 -1.82
C GLY A 130 13.16 -11.48 -2.29
N VAL A 131 12.11 -11.48 -3.11
CA VAL A 131 11.42 -10.25 -3.54
C VAL A 131 10.81 -9.52 -2.34
N THR A 132 10.17 -10.25 -1.43
CA THR A 132 9.58 -9.65 -0.21
C THR A 132 10.65 -9.07 0.72
N ALA A 133 11.83 -9.68 0.79
CA ALA A 133 12.94 -9.16 1.60
C ALA A 133 13.62 -7.93 0.99
N MET A 134 13.48 -7.72 -0.32
CA MET A 134 14.06 -6.58 -1.05
C MET A 134 13.18 -5.32 -0.99
N ILE A 135 11.86 -5.49 -0.80
CA ILE A 135 10.87 -4.42 -0.67
C ILE A 135 10.78 -3.93 0.78
#